data_AF-A0A168HMZ4-F1
#
_entry.id   AF-A0A168HMZ4-F1
#
_cell.length_a   1.000
_cell.length_b   1.000
_cell.length_c   1.000
_cell.angle_alpha   90.00
_cell.angle_beta   90.00
_cell.angle_gamma   90.00
#
_symmetry.space_group_name_H-M   'P 1'
#
loop_
_entity.id
_entity.type
_entity.pdbx_description
1 polymer ?
#
loop_
_entity_poly.entity_id
_entity_poly.type
_entity_poly.pdbx_seq_one_letter_code
_entity_poly.pdbx_strand_id
1 'polypeptide(L)'
;MASIVEFYIACNPPLLPRGVSEVIRRVQDAEGLLEILYEPHVPWFKCIALPNQRQQITAAVQDNLFAIAEDDVDTLDIEEKTDGDISIISGDPRMTPWFEYQSKESNAYEFADRDVFPEPIAEAKYKTLWRGLEEHPALTFQGLLGRCVVLCGGDSPKDHEQFEAQTNCRVSYNTRQTVLYVGSDQSREAIELAVERLDRMAQAYDKHWREVLPRLLPPLEVLPLAEFKKVLSHDPFEDIPCEVNSTLQDSMAPSVPCPEPNPDPFDNLKSLL
;
A
#
# COMPACT_ATOMS: atom_id res chain seq x y z
N MET A 1 6.19 -8.97 26.14
CA MET A 1 5.83 -7.80 25.34
C MET A 1 4.43 -8.04 24.79
N ALA A 2 3.51 -7.09 24.95
CA ALA A 2 2.22 -7.19 24.27
C ALA A 2 2.49 -7.21 22.76
N SER A 3 1.93 -8.18 22.04
CA SER A 3 1.94 -8.14 20.58
C SER A 3 1.20 -6.88 20.14
N ILE A 4 1.76 -6.13 19.21
CA ILE A 4 1.09 -5.00 18.55
C ILE A 4 0.76 -5.41 17.12
N VAL A 5 -0.27 -4.80 16.53
CA VAL A 5 -0.65 -5.04 15.13
C VAL A 5 -0.77 -3.71 14.39
N GLU A 6 -0.29 -3.71 13.14
CA GLU A 6 -0.47 -2.65 12.17
C GLU A 6 -1.49 -3.10 11.13
N PHE A 7 -2.47 -2.26 10.84
CA PHE A 7 -3.49 -2.52 9.83
C PHE A 7 -3.97 -1.23 9.18
N TYR A 8 -4.57 -1.37 8.00
CA TYR A 8 -4.95 -0.26 7.15
C TYR A 8 -6.45 -0.29 6.90
N ILE A 9 -7.07 0.89 6.89
CA ILE A 9 -8.49 1.08 6.60
C ILE A 9 -8.57 2.05 5.44
N ALA A 10 -9.06 1.56 4.30
CA ALA A 10 -9.19 2.40 3.12
C ALA A 10 -10.31 3.43 3.27
N CYS A 11 -10.08 4.64 2.77
CA CYS A 11 -11.09 5.66 2.61
C CYS A 11 -11.46 5.80 1.13
N ASN A 12 -12.70 5.46 0.80
CA ASN A 12 -13.23 5.60 -0.54
C ASN A 12 -14.66 6.12 -0.46
N PRO A 13 -14.95 7.37 -0.87
CA PRO A 13 -14.05 8.33 -1.53
C PRO A 13 -12.97 8.93 -0.59
N PRO A 14 -11.89 9.58 -1.09
CA PRO A 14 -10.84 10.18 -0.27
C PRO A 14 -11.37 11.32 0.60
N LEU A 15 -10.75 11.52 1.76
CA LEU A 15 -11.01 12.69 2.59
C LEU A 15 -10.11 13.86 2.22
N LEU A 16 -10.69 15.05 2.35
CA LEU A 16 -9.98 16.32 2.46
C LEU A 16 -9.34 16.45 3.85
N PRO A 17 -8.34 17.34 4.04
CA PRO A 17 -7.61 17.46 5.31
C PRO A 17 -8.51 17.59 6.56
N ARG A 18 -9.58 18.37 6.47
CA ARG A 18 -10.55 18.53 7.56
C ARG A 18 -11.24 17.21 7.93
N GLY A 19 -11.63 16.40 6.94
CA GLY A 19 -12.23 15.09 7.16
C GLY A 19 -11.26 14.13 7.85
N VAL A 20 -10.00 14.13 7.40
CA VAL A 20 -8.94 13.32 8.02
C VAL A 20 -8.75 13.68 9.49
N SER A 21 -8.55 14.97 9.79
CA SER A 21 -8.40 15.45 11.17
C SER A 21 -9.62 15.11 12.02
N GLU A 22 -10.83 15.15 11.45
CA GLU A 22 -12.06 14.81 12.15
C GLU A 22 -12.11 13.32 12.54
N VAL A 23 -11.81 12.41 11.62
CA VAL A 23 -11.77 10.96 11.89
C VAL A 23 -10.72 10.64 12.95
N ILE A 24 -9.50 11.15 12.79
CA ILE A 24 -8.40 10.93 13.73
C ILE A 24 -8.82 11.42 15.12
N ARG A 25 -9.29 12.67 15.24
CA ARG A 25 -9.70 13.25 16.53
C ARG A 25 -10.80 12.44 17.23
N ARG A 26 -11.72 11.82 16.48
CA ARG A 26 -12.82 11.03 17.06
C ARG A 26 -12.38 9.64 17.52
N VAL A 27 -11.30 9.10 16.96
CA VAL A 27 -10.86 7.71 17.22
C VAL A 27 -9.56 7.65 18.05
N GLN A 28 -8.77 8.73 18.13
CA GLN A 28 -7.47 8.76 18.80
C GLN A 28 -7.49 8.29 20.27
N ASP A 29 -8.62 8.45 20.96
CA ASP A 29 -8.79 8.07 22.38
C ASP A 29 -9.43 6.67 22.56
N ALA A 30 -9.58 5.90 21.47
CA ALA A 30 -10.14 4.55 21.52
C ALA A 30 -9.26 3.60 22.33
N GLU A 31 -9.90 2.74 23.13
CA GLU A 31 -9.19 1.79 23.98
C GLU A 31 -8.27 0.86 23.18
N GLY A 32 -6.99 0.85 23.54
CA GLY A 32 -5.96 0.00 22.92
C GLY A 32 -5.52 0.42 21.52
N LEU A 33 -5.96 1.57 21.03
CA LEU A 33 -5.29 2.27 19.93
C LEU A 33 -3.98 2.88 20.46
N LEU A 34 -2.89 2.69 19.72
CA LEU A 34 -1.58 3.24 20.04
C LEU A 34 -1.22 4.41 19.13
N GLU A 35 -1.55 4.30 17.85
CA GLU A 35 -1.31 5.35 16.85
C GLU A 35 -2.32 5.21 15.71
N ILE A 36 -2.81 6.34 15.19
CA ILE A 36 -3.54 6.42 13.93
C ILE A 36 -2.94 7.55 13.09
N LEU A 37 -2.58 7.24 11.84
CA LEU A 37 -2.08 8.21 10.85
C LEU A 37 -2.85 8.04 9.54
N TYR A 38 -2.79 9.05 8.70
CA TYR A 38 -3.32 9.06 7.35
C TYR A 38 -2.19 8.99 6.33
N GLU A 39 -2.39 8.24 5.24
CA GLU A 39 -1.45 8.18 4.12
C GLU A 39 -2.01 8.92 2.89
N PRO A 40 -1.55 10.14 2.57
CA PRO A 40 -2.10 10.91 1.45
C PRO A 40 -1.88 10.32 0.06
N HIS A 41 -0.85 9.48 -0.11
CA HIS A 41 -0.56 8.88 -1.42
C HIS A 41 -1.52 7.74 -1.77
N VAL A 42 -2.02 7.07 -0.74
CA VAL A 42 -2.98 5.97 -0.84
C VAL A 42 -3.96 6.18 0.31
N PRO A 43 -5.13 6.80 0.09
CA PRO A 43 -5.94 7.48 1.11
C PRO A 43 -6.53 6.51 2.12
N TRP A 44 -5.68 6.05 3.03
CA TRP A 44 -5.94 5.02 4.02
C TRP A 44 -5.53 5.55 5.39
N PHE A 45 -6.22 5.05 6.42
CA PHE A 45 -5.79 5.20 7.81
C PHE A 45 -4.90 4.03 8.20
N LYS A 46 -3.65 4.31 8.57
CA LYS A 46 -2.73 3.38 9.20
C LYS A 46 -2.97 3.39 10.70
N CYS A 47 -3.38 2.25 11.26
CA CYS A 47 -3.63 2.08 12.69
C CYS A 47 -2.61 1.12 13.30
N ILE A 48 -2.06 1.47 14.45
CA ILE A 48 -1.26 0.60 15.32
C ILE A 48 -2.05 0.40 16.61
N ALA A 49 -2.32 -0.85 16.98
CA ALA A 49 -3.17 -1.16 18.14
C ALA A 49 -2.82 -2.50 18.80
N LEU A 50 -3.48 -2.76 19.94
CA LEU A 50 -3.53 -4.09 20.54
C LEU A 50 -4.35 -5.06 19.65
N PRO A 51 -3.91 -6.31 19.46
CA PRO A 51 -4.56 -7.28 18.57
C PRO A 51 -6.05 -7.47 18.83
N ASN A 52 -6.44 -7.51 20.11
CA ASN A 52 -7.81 -7.73 20.54
C ASN A 52 -8.74 -6.53 20.22
N GLN A 53 -8.18 -5.35 19.96
CA GLN A 53 -8.94 -4.12 19.70
C GLN A 53 -9.05 -3.77 18.22
N ARG A 54 -8.39 -4.52 17.33
CA ARG A 54 -8.39 -4.28 15.88
C ARG A 54 -9.82 -4.13 15.33
N GLN A 55 -10.72 -5.05 15.66
CA GLN A 55 -12.09 -5.03 15.12
C GLN A 55 -12.88 -3.81 15.60
N GLN A 56 -12.75 -3.44 16.88
CA GLN A 56 -13.44 -2.29 17.45
C GLN A 56 -12.92 -0.97 16.86
N ILE A 57 -11.60 -0.84 16.70
CA ILE A 57 -10.99 0.34 16.07
C ILE A 57 -11.40 0.44 14.59
N THR A 58 -11.41 -0.68 13.86
CA THR A 58 -11.88 -0.69 12.46
C THR A 58 -13.31 -0.21 12.36
N ALA A 59 -14.22 -0.72 13.20
CA ALA A 59 -15.61 -0.27 13.24
C ALA A 59 -15.70 1.22 13.56
N ALA A 60 -14.97 1.71 14.57
CA ALA A 60 -14.99 3.12 14.95
C ALA A 60 -14.53 4.05 13.81
N VAL A 61 -13.48 3.69 13.06
CA VAL A 61 -13.06 4.46 11.88
C VAL A 61 -14.12 4.40 10.79
N GLN A 62 -14.65 3.21 10.48
CA GLN A 62 -15.68 3.03 9.46
C GLN A 62 -16.96 3.81 9.75
N ASP A 63 -17.46 3.77 10.98
CA ASP A 63 -18.65 4.52 11.40
C ASP A 63 -18.47 6.03 11.18
N ASN A 64 -17.26 6.55 11.43
CA ASN A 64 -16.95 7.95 11.16
C ASN A 64 -16.86 8.26 9.67
N LEU A 65 -16.33 7.34 8.87
CA LEU A 65 -16.30 7.49 7.41
C LEU A 65 -17.71 7.48 6.82
N PHE A 66 -18.59 6.58 7.29
CA PHE A 66 -19.98 6.55 6.86
C PHE A 66 -20.74 7.80 7.28
N ALA A 67 -20.56 8.27 8.51
CA ALA A 67 -21.19 9.51 8.96
C ALA A 67 -20.77 10.72 8.12
N ILE A 68 -19.49 10.82 7.73
CA ILE A 68 -19.04 11.89 6.82
C ILE A 68 -19.65 11.72 5.43
N ALA A 69 -19.71 10.49 4.91
CA ALA A 69 -20.30 10.21 3.60
C ALA A 69 -21.79 10.61 3.55
N GLU A 70 -22.58 10.22 4.56
CA GLU A 70 -24.01 10.54 4.63
C GLU A 70 -24.29 12.06 4.61
N ASP A 71 -23.39 12.85 5.17
CA ASP A 71 -23.51 14.31 5.21
C ASP A 71 -23.01 14.99 3.92
N ASP A 72 -21.97 14.43 3.28
CA ASP A 72 -21.19 15.14 2.27
C ASP A 72 -21.41 14.66 0.84
N VAL A 73 -21.84 13.42 0.66
CA VAL A 73 -21.93 12.78 -0.66
C VAL A 73 -23.33 12.23 -0.92
N ASP A 74 -23.73 12.28 -2.19
CA ASP A 74 -24.89 11.55 -2.70
C ASP A 74 -24.45 10.57 -3.80
N THR A 75 -25.24 9.52 -3.98
CA THR A 75 -25.02 8.55 -5.05
C THR A 75 -25.27 9.19 -6.40
N LEU A 76 -24.38 8.93 -7.36
CA LEU A 76 -24.58 9.39 -8.73
C LEU A 76 -25.80 8.71 -9.34
N ASP A 77 -26.73 9.52 -9.85
CA ASP A 77 -27.78 9.01 -10.73
C ASP A 77 -27.11 8.54 -12.04
N ILE A 78 -27.34 7.26 -12.40
CA ILE A 78 -26.75 6.60 -13.58
C ILE A 78 -27.05 7.36 -14.89
N GLU A 79 -28.07 8.22 -14.88
CA GLU A 79 -28.47 9.05 -16.02
C GLU A 79 -27.65 10.34 -16.17
N GLU A 80 -27.06 10.84 -15.08
CA GLU A 80 -26.17 12.00 -15.12
C GLU A 80 -24.75 11.55 -15.47
N LYS A 81 -24.35 11.83 -16.72
CA LYS A 81 -22.95 11.71 -17.16
C LYS A 81 -22.09 12.75 -16.45
N THR A 82 -21.73 12.46 -15.21
CA THR A 82 -20.72 13.20 -14.46
C THR A 82 -19.42 12.39 -14.51
N ASP A 83 -18.28 13.09 -14.62
CA ASP A 83 -16.95 12.46 -14.66
C ASP A 83 -16.47 12.01 -13.26
N GLY A 84 -17.35 12.00 -12.26
CA GLY A 84 -17.05 11.67 -10.86
C GLY A 84 -17.47 10.25 -10.47
N ASP A 85 -17.00 9.80 -9.32
CA ASP A 85 -17.44 8.57 -8.61
C ASP A 85 -18.54 8.86 -7.57
N ILE A 86 -18.69 10.12 -7.16
CA ILE A 86 -19.65 10.62 -6.18
C ILE A 86 -20.08 12.06 -6.51
N SER A 87 -21.28 12.45 -6.06
CA SER A 87 -21.73 13.85 -6.10
C SER A 87 -21.52 14.50 -4.74
N ILE A 88 -20.78 15.61 -4.68
CA ILE A 88 -20.63 16.39 -3.45
C ILE A 88 -21.86 17.28 -3.24
N ILE A 89 -22.61 17.05 -2.16
CA ILE A 89 -23.81 17.81 -1.82
C ILE A 89 -23.59 18.85 -0.72
N SER A 90 -22.54 18.68 0.09
CA SER A 90 -22.21 19.60 1.17
C SER A 90 -21.54 20.87 0.64
N GLY A 91 -21.95 22.03 1.16
CA GLY A 91 -21.31 23.32 0.89
C GLY A 91 -19.95 23.51 1.58
N ASP A 92 -19.59 22.62 2.50
CA ASP A 92 -18.30 22.57 3.19
C ASP A 92 -17.83 21.09 3.27
N PRO A 93 -17.44 20.51 2.13
CA PRO A 93 -17.21 19.09 2.01
C PRO A 93 -15.91 18.66 2.72
N ARG A 94 -15.94 17.45 3.27
CA ARG A 94 -14.82 16.74 3.87
C ARG A 94 -14.37 15.56 3.02
N MET A 95 -15.15 15.21 1.99
CA MET A 95 -14.82 14.22 0.97
C MET A 95 -14.60 14.89 -0.38
N THR A 96 -13.93 14.20 -1.29
CA THR A 96 -13.72 14.67 -2.67
C THR A 96 -13.80 13.49 -3.63
N PRO A 97 -14.28 13.66 -4.87
CA PRO A 97 -14.28 12.59 -5.86
C PRO A 97 -12.86 12.08 -6.15
N TRP A 98 -12.72 10.79 -6.47
CA TRP A 98 -11.42 10.17 -6.76
C TRP A 98 -10.70 10.83 -7.94
N PHE A 99 -11.45 11.18 -8.99
CA PHE A 99 -10.92 11.88 -10.16
C PHE A 99 -10.31 13.24 -9.77
N GLU A 100 -10.99 14.00 -8.90
CA GLU A 100 -10.47 15.27 -8.39
C GLU A 100 -9.24 15.08 -7.53
N TYR A 101 -9.25 14.07 -6.65
CA TYR A 101 -8.12 13.76 -5.80
C TYR A 101 -6.86 13.41 -6.60
N GLN A 102 -7.02 12.58 -7.65
CA GLN A 102 -5.91 12.18 -8.51
C GLN A 102 -5.41 13.30 -9.41
N SER A 103 -6.31 14.09 -10.00
CA SER A 103 -5.94 15.18 -10.93
C SER A 103 -5.13 16.29 -10.27
N LYS A 104 -5.32 16.50 -8.96
CA LYS A 104 -4.60 17.53 -8.20
C LYS A 104 -3.24 17.06 -7.66
N GLU A 105 -2.92 15.76 -7.77
CA GLU A 105 -1.78 15.10 -7.11
C GLU A 105 -1.83 15.19 -5.57
N SER A 106 -1.20 14.24 -4.87
CA SER A 106 -1.25 14.13 -3.39
C SER A 106 -0.75 15.38 -2.66
N ASN A 107 0.10 16.19 -3.31
CA ASN A 107 0.69 17.41 -2.75
C ASN A 107 -0.23 18.64 -2.81
N ALA A 108 -1.37 18.58 -3.49
CA ALA A 108 -2.32 19.70 -3.53
C ALA A 108 -3.07 19.91 -2.22
N TYR A 109 -3.07 18.93 -1.33
CA TYR A 109 -3.75 18.99 -0.06
C TYR A 109 -2.73 19.08 1.08
N GLU A 110 -2.84 20.15 1.87
CA GLU A 110 -2.00 20.35 3.05
C GLU A 110 -2.65 19.66 4.26
N PHE A 111 -2.18 18.46 4.57
CA PHE A 111 -2.58 17.71 5.76
C PHE A 111 -1.80 18.20 6.99
N ALA A 112 -2.43 18.15 8.17
CA ALA A 112 -1.73 18.49 9.40
C ALA A 112 -0.63 17.47 9.68
N ASP A 113 0.54 17.93 10.12
CA ASP A 113 1.69 17.05 10.37
C ASP A 113 1.38 15.91 11.34
N ARG A 114 0.59 16.19 12.39
CA ARG A 114 0.14 15.19 13.37
C ARG A 114 -0.75 14.09 12.78
N ASP A 115 -1.37 14.36 11.64
CA ASP A 115 -2.27 13.40 11.00
C ASP A 115 -1.47 12.45 10.09
N VAL A 116 -0.29 12.85 9.62
CA VAL A 116 0.49 12.09 8.62
C VAL A 116 1.85 11.58 9.13
N PHE A 117 2.38 12.15 10.22
CA PHE A 117 3.64 11.77 10.84
C PHE A 117 3.43 11.26 12.28
N PRO A 118 4.18 10.23 12.73
CA PRO A 118 4.24 9.84 14.13
C PRO A 118 4.62 11.01 15.04
N GLU A 119 4.14 11.02 16.27
CA GLU A 119 4.36 12.09 17.25
C GLU A 119 5.82 12.57 17.35
N PRO A 120 6.86 11.69 17.42
CA PRO A 120 8.26 12.14 17.53
C PRO A 120 8.78 12.92 16.32
N ILE A 121 8.12 12.77 15.17
CA ILE A 121 8.48 13.38 13.88
C ILE A 121 7.53 14.53 13.52
N ALA A 122 6.27 14.46 13.95
CA ALA A 122 5.26 15.48 13.68
C ALA A 122 5.69 16.87 14.17
N GLU A 123 6.38 16.95 15.31
CA GLU A 123 6.88 18.20 15.88
C GLU A 123 8.14 18.74 15.20
N ALA A 124 8.83 17.93 14.40
CA ALA A 124 10.08 18.35 13.76
C ALA A 124 9.85 19.48 12.75
N LYS A 125 10.80 20.41 12.62
CA LYS A 125 10.67 21.53 11.66
C LYS A 125 10.73 21.08 10.20
N TYR A 126 11.63 20.16 9.89
CA TYR A 126 11.79 19.55 8.58
C TYR A 126 11.47 18.07 8.70
N LYS A 127 10.68 17.54 7.78
CA LYS A 127 10.23 16.14 7.83
C LYS A 127 10.03 15.59 6.44
N THR A 128 10.22 14.28 6.30
CA THR A 128 9.95 13.55 5.07
C THR A 128 9.60 12.10 5.37
N LEU A 129 9.02 11.45 4.37
CA LEU A 129 8.70 10.03 4.36
C LEU A 129 9.61 9.33 3.36
N TRP A 130 10.23 8.22 3.76
CA TRP A 130 11.05 7.40 2.89
C TRP A 130 10.49 5.97 2.80
N ARG A 131 10.29 5.50 1.57
CA ARG A 131 9.59 4.25 1.24
C ARG A 131 10.47 3.24 0.48
N GLY A 132 11.79 3.45 0.44
CA GLY A 132 12.70 2.64 -0.39
C GLY A 132 12.81 1.15 -0.02
N LEU A 133 12.18 0.71 1.08
CA LEU A 133 12.12 -0.70 1.48
C LEU A 133 10.76 -1.37 1.18
N GLU A 134 9.76 -0.65 0.67
CA GLU A 134 8.46 -1.25 0.35
C GLU A 134 8.56 -2.32 -0.75
N GLU A 135 9.50 -2.16 -1.69
CA GLU A 135 9.82 -3.13 -2.73
C GLU A 135 10.59 -4.36 -2.21
N HIS A 136 11.05 -4.32 -0.95
CA HIS A 136 11.89 -5.33 -0.32
C HIS A 136 11.21 -5.94 0.91
N PRO A 137 10.13 -6.72 0.74
CA PRO A 137 9.27 -7.14 1.85
C PRO A 137 9.97 -8.02 2.90
N ALA A 138 11.12 -8.60 2.56
CA ALA A 138 11.96 -9.42 3.43
C ALA A 138 13.05 -8.63 4.18
N LEU A 139 13.20 -7.33 3.90
CA LEU A 139 14.23 -6.48 4.48
C LEU A 139 13.59 -5.44 5.42
N THR A 140 14.12 -5.36 6.64
CA THR A 140 13.77 -4.32 7.61
C THR A 140 14.84 -3.22 7.60
N PHE A 141 14.54 -2.03 8.11
CA PHE A 141 15.54 -0.97 8.29
C PHE A 141 16.76 -1.43 9.10
N GLN A 142 16.55 -2.11 10.23
CA GLN A 142 17.67 -2.68 11.00
C GLN A 142 18.44 -3.73 10.19
N GLY A 143 17.75 -4.52 9.37
CA GLY A 143 18.36 -5.47 8.45
C GLY A 143 19.19 -4.78 7.36
N LEU A 144 18.74 -3.63 6.84
CA LEU A 144 19.46 -2.83 5.87
C LEU A 144 20.76 -2.29 6.51
N LEU A 145 20.67 -1.66 7.68
CA LEU A 145 21.83 -1.13 8.41
C LEU A 145 22.87 -2.22 8.67
N GLY A 146 22.45 -3.37 9.19
CA GLY A 146 23.35 -4.49 9.48
C GLY A 146 24.06 -5.05 8.24
N ARG A 147 23.41 -5.05 7.08
CA ARG A 147 24.02 -5.49 5.81
C ARG A 147 24.95 -4.43 5.22
N CYS A 148 24.60 -3.15 5.34
CA CYS A 148 25.37 -2.06 4.78
C CYS A 148 26.75 -1.88 5.42
N VAL A 149 26.95 -2.32 6.67
CA VAL A 149 28.30 -2.42 7.27
C VAL A 149 29.27 -3.20 6.38
N VAL A 150 28.77 -4.25 5.71
CA VAL A 150 29.57 -5.08 4.80
C VAL A 150 29.58 -4.49 3.38
N LEU A 151 28.44 -3.98 2.90
CA LEU A 151 28.27 -3.55 1.51
C LEU A 151 28.84 -2.15 1.21
N CYS A 152 28.80 -1.25 2.18
CA CYS A 152 29.12 0.17 2.02
C CYS A 152 30.39 0.59 2.79
N GLY A 153 31.04 -0.32 3.52
CA GLY A 153 32.27 -0.08 4.27
C GLY A 153 32.05 0.45 5.69
N GLY A 154 33.16 0.71 6.40
CA GLY A 154 33.20 0.91 7.85
C GLY A 154 32.53 2.18 8.40
N ASP A 155 32.27 3.18 7.54
CA ASP A 155 31.59 4.43 7.94
C ASP A 155 30.07 4.30 7.95
N SER A 156 29.54 3.15 7.52
CA SER A 156 28.10 2.90 7.49
C SER A 156 27.52 2.76 8.90
N PRO A 157 26.35 3.34 9.17
CA PRO A 157 25.70 3.19 10.47
C PRO A 157 25.30 1.73 10.71
N LYS A 158 25.64 1.23 11.89
CA LYS A 158 25.42 -0.16 12.31
C LYS A 158 24.03 -0.36 12.91
N ASP A 159 23.49 0.68 13.48
CA ASP A 159 22.21 0.71 14.17
C ASP A 159 21.53 2.08 13.96
N HIS A 160 20.28 2.14 14.43
CA HIS A 160 19.42 3.31 14.28
C HIS A 160 20.00 4.53 15.00
N GLU A 161 20.50 4.39 16.23
CA GLU A 161 21.10 5.50 16.99
C GLU A 161 22.30 6.11 16.27
N GLN A 162 23.17 5.28 15.69
CA GLN A 162 24.29 5.73 14.90
C GLN A 162 23.82 6.42 13.61
N PHE A 163 22.77 5.92 12.95
CA PHE A 163 22.20 6.57 11.78
C PHE A 163 21.70 7.99 12.11
N GLU A 164 20.96 8.14 13.21
CA GLU A 164 20.46 9.44 13.68
C GLU A 164 21.60 10.39 14.01
N ALA A 165 22.60 9.93 14.76
CA ALA A 165 23.76 10.72 15.14
C ALA A 165 24.56 11.20 13.93
N GLN A 166 24.71 10.37 12.89
CA GLN A 166 25.44 10.74 11.69
C GLN A 166 24.66 11.67 10.75
N THR A 167 23.33 11.67 10.81
CA THR A 167 22.47 12.48 9.93
C THR A 167 21.87 13.71 10.62
N ASN A 168 22.02 13.81 11.95
CA ASN A 168 21.32 14.80 12.78
C ASN A 168 19.79 14.81 12.54
N CYS A 169 19.25 13.63 12.29
CA CYS A 169 17.82 13.40 12.07
C CYS A 169 17.29 12.43 13.13
N ARG A 170 16.03 12.56 13.47
CA ARG A 170 15.24 11.55 14.16
C ARG A 170 14.56 10.66 13.12
N VAL A 171 14.48 9.38 13.42
CA VAL A 171 13.85 8.37 12.56
C VAL A 171 12.84 7.59 13.38
N SER A 172 11.61 7.56 12.90
CA SER A 172 10.58 6.61 13.33
C SER A 172 10.22 5.71 12.16
N TYR A 173 9.56 4.58 12.40
CA TYR A 173 9.23 3.63 11.34
C TYR A 173 7.98 2.82 11.65
N ASN A 174 7.34 2.31 10.60
CA ASN A 174 6.22 1.40 10.74
C ASN A 174 6.66 0.05 11.34
N THR A 175 5.70 -0.79 11.73
CA THR A 175 5.95 -2.06 12.42
C THR A 175 6.86 -3.00 11.63
N ARG A 176 6.77 -2.96 10.29
CA ARG A 176 7.64 -3.75 9.39
C ARG A 176 9.01 -3.11 9.13
N GLN A 177 9.20 -1.86 9.54
CA GLN A 177 10.39 -1.06 9.28
C GLN A 177 10.72 -0.89 7.79
N THR A 178 9.68 -0.85 6.96
CA THR A 178 9.78 -0.65 5.50
C THR A 178 9.48 0.78 5.09
N VAL A 179 8.77 1.52 5.95
CA VAL A 179 8.48 2.95 5.80
C VAL A 179 9.15 3.69 6.95
N LEU A 180 9.98 4.67 6.60
CA LEU A 180 10.72 5.49 7.55
C LEU A 180 10.18 6.93 7.54
N TYR A 181 9.92 7.45 8.72
CA TYR A 181 9.58 8.85 8.97
C TYR A 181 10.83 9.54 9.49
N VAL A 182 11.33 10.52 8.74
CA VAL A 182 12.60 11.21 9.05
C VAL A 182 12.29 12.66 9.39
N GLY A 183 12.79 13.15 10.53
CA GLY A 183 12.57 14.51 11.00
C GLY A 183 13.87 15.18 11.47
N SER A 184 14.01 16.49 11.29
CA SER A 184 15.14 17.27 11.81
C SER A 184 14.70 18.69 12.14
N ASP A 185 15.25 19.23 13.23
CA ASP A 185 15.07 20.63 13.61
C ASP A 185 16.20 21.53 13.09
N GLN A 186 17.27 20.93 12.56
CA GLN A 186 18.46 21.68 12.15
C GLN A 186 18.26 22.34 10.79
N SER A 187 18.05 21.54 9.73
CA SER A 187 17.98 22.07 8.37
C SER A 187 17.34 21.08 7.39
N ARG A 188 17.00 21.57 6.18
CA ARG A 188 16.51 20.72 5.09
C ARG A 188 17.62 19.84 4.52
N GLU A 189 18.85 20.33 4.51
CA GLU A 189 20.03 19.60 4.04
C GLU A 189 20.32 18.37 4.92
N ALA A 190 19.98 18.41 6.21
CA ALA A 190 20.05 17.23 7.08
C ALA A 190 19.09 16.12 6.63
N ILE A 191 17.85 16.49 6.25
CA ILE A 191 16.87 15.55 5.70
C ILE A 191 17.37 14.99 4.36
N GLU A 192 17.86 15.84 3.46
CA GLU A 192 18.38 15.41 2.15
C GLU A 192 19.56 14.45 2.31
N LEU A 193 20.49 14.72 3.24
CA LEU A 193 21.59 13.83 3.56
C LEU A 193 21.11 12.47 4.11
N ALA A 194 20.08 12.47 4.96
CA ALA A 194 19.51 11.24 5.51
C ALA A 194 18.88 10.39 4.39
N VAL A 195 18.07 11.00 3.53
CA VAL A 195 17.44 10.33 2.38
C VAL A 195 18.49 9.79 1.41
N GLU A 196 19.48 10.60 1.02
CA GLU A 196 20.54 10.18 0.11
C GLU A 196 21.29 8.95 0.65
N ARG A 197 21.55 8.91 1.96
CA ARG A 197 22.18 7.76 2.59
C ARG A 197 21.29 6.53 2.57
N LEU A 198 20.01 6.67 2.89
CA LEU A 198 19.04 5.56 2.82
C LEU A 198 18.96 4.99 1.40
N ASP A 199 18.87 5.86 0.40
CA ASP A 199 18.85 5.46 -1.02
C ASP A 199 20.13 4.74 -1.42
N ARG A 200 21.30 5.28 -1.04
CA ARG A 200 22.59 4.64 -1.33
C ARG A 200 22.68 3.25 -0.70
N MET A 201 22.22 3.10 0.53
CA MET A 201 22.18 1.82 1.23
C MET A 201 21.25 0.82 0.54
N ALA A 202 20.02 1.24 0.19
CA ALA A 202 19.06 0.41 -0.53
C ALA A 202 19.60 -0.01 -1.91
N GLN A 203 20.19 0.92 -2.67
CA GLN A 203 20.79 0.63 -3.98
C GLN A 203 21.98 -0.34 -3.87
N ALA A 204 22.82 -0.20 -2.85
CA ALA A 204 23.92 -1.13 -2.61
C ALA A 204 23.42 -2.55 -2.30
N TYR A 205 22.36 -2.64 -1.50
CA TYR A 205 21.67 -3.91 -1.24
C TYR A 205 21.10 -4.51 -2.54
N ASP A 206 20.39 -3.73 -3.35
CA ASP A 206 19.80 -4.20 -4.60
C ASP A 206 20.81 -4.70 -5.61
N LYS A 207 21.94 -3.98 -5.73
CA LYS A 207 23.04 -4.39 -6.59
C LYS A 207 23.62 -5.71 -6.11
N HIS A 208 23.88 -5.83 -4.82
CA HIS A 208 24.39 -7.07 -4.24
C HIS A 208 23.42 -8.24 -4.44
N TRP A 209 22.12 -8.01 -4.19
CA TRP A 209 21.10 -9.03 -4.37
C TRP A 209 20.99 -9.48 -5.82
N ARG A 210 20.99 -8.55 -6.78
CA ARG A 210 20.99 -8.88 -8.22
C ARG A 210 22.24 -9.60 -8.69
N GLU A 211 23.39 -9.38 -8.07
CA GLU A 211 24.63 -10.09 -8.40
C GLU A 211 24.71 -11.48 -7.76
N VAL A 212 24.11 -11.66 -6.58
CA VAL A 212 24.16 -12.90 -5.79
C VAL A 212 23.04 -13.88 -6.18
N LEU A 213 21.83 -13.40 -6.47
CA LEU A 213 20.68 -14.26 -6.82
C LEU A 213 20.98 -15.19 -8.02
N PRO A 214 21.57 -14.71 -9.13
CA PRO A 214 21.91 -15.56 -10.27
C PRO A 214 23.01 -16.58 -9.97
N ARG A 215 23.76 -16.40 -8.87
CA ARG A 215 24.82 -17.34 -8.44
C ARG A 215 24.32 -18.39 -7.45
N LEU A 216 23.22 -18.10 -6.74
CA LEU A 216 22.62 -19.00 -5.76
C LEU A 216 21.48 -19.85 -6.34
N LEU A 217 20.84 -19.39 -7.41
CA LEU A 217 19.90 -20.21 -8.16
C LEU A 217 20.71 -21.15 -9.08
N PRO A 218 20.48 -22.48 -9.03
CA PRO A 218 20.98 -23.34 -10.09
C PRO A 218 20.44 -22.81 -11.43
N PRO A 219 21.19 -22.95 -12.54
CA PRO A 219 20.65 -22.64 -13.85
C PRO A 219 19.31 -23.38 -13.97
N LEU A 220 18.23 -22.66 -14.25
CA LEU A 220 16.97 -23.28 -14.63
C LEU A 220 17.31 -24.23 -15.78
N GLU A 221 17.21 -25.54 -15.55
CA GLU A 221 17.23 -26.50 -16.64
C GLU A 221 16.09 -26.12 -17.54
N VAL A 222 16.43 -25.53 -18.69
CA VAL A 222 15.48 -25.26 -19.75
C VAL A 222 15.01 -26.62 -20.22
N LEU A 223 13.88 -27.09 -19.69
CA LEU A 223 13.25 -28.30 -20.17
C LEU A 223 13.05 -28.12 -21.68
N PRO A 224 13.49 -29.10 -22.51
CA PRO A 224 13.31 -29.01 -23.94
C PRO A 224 11.84 -28.73 -24.25
N LEU A 225 11.57 -27.82 -25.19
CA LEU A 225 10.20 -27.41 -25.60
C LEU A 225 9.27 -28.60 -25.95
N ALA A 226 9.85 -29.77 -26.23
CA ALA A 226 9.16 -31.02 -26.47
C ALA A 226 8.45 -31.61 -25.22
N GLU A 227 8.97 -31.37 -24.01
CA GLU A 227 8.35 -31.85 -22.76
C GLU A 227 7.20 -30.94 -22.30
N PHE A 228 7.30 -29.63 -22.55
CA PHE A 228 6.23 -28.66 -22.23
C PHE A 228 4.93 -28.92 -23.01
N LYS A 229 5.02 -29.37 -24.27
CA LYS A 229 3.83 -29.73 -25.07
C LYS A 229 3.09 -30.96 -24.55
N LYS A 230 3.77 -31.85 -23.81
CA LYS A 230 3.16 -33.07 -23.27
C LYS A 230 2.42 -32.81 -21.95
N VAL A 231 2.78 -31.75 -21.24
CA VAL A 231 2.12 -31.31 -19.99
C VAL A 231 0.92 -30.41 -20.27
N LEU A 232 0.98 -29.60 -21.34
CA LEU A 232 -0.12 -28.70 -21.72
C LEU A 232 -1.20 -29.36 -22.60
N SER A 233 -1.00 -30.60 -23.07
CA SER A 233 -2.03 -31.34 -23.80
C SER A 233 -2.99 -32.13 -22.90
N HIS A 234 -2.75 -32.13 -21.59
CA HIS A 234 -3.68 -32.72 -20.63
C HIS A 234 -4.59 -31.59 -20.13
N ASP A 235 -5.81 -31.57 -20.65
CA ASP A 235 -6.85 -30.71 -20.10
C ASP A 235 -7.12 -31.19 -18.65
N PRO A 236 -6.90 -30.36 -17.62
CA PRO A 236 -7.13 -30.73 -16.23
C PRO A 236 -8.62 -31.02 -15.92
N PHE A 237 -9.53 -30.77 -16.86
CA PHE A 237 -10.95 -31.09 -16.75
C PHE A 237 -11.35 -32.44 -17.37
N GLU A 238 -10.46 -33.13 -18.10
CA GLU A 238 -10.74 -34.47 -18.66
C GLU A 238 -10.72 -35.59 -17.60
N ASP A 239 -10.08 -35.36 -16.45
CA ASP A 239 -9.98 -36.34 -15.36
C ASP A 239 -11.13 -36.26 -14.34
N ILE A 240 -12.16 -35.45 -14.58
CA ILE A 240 -13.35 -35.40 -13.72
C ILE A 240 -14.23 -36.61 -14.05
N PRO A 241 -14.41 -37.57 -13.12
CA PRO A 241 -15.32 -38.69 -13.36
C PRO A 241 -16.73 -38.14 -13.60
N CYS A 242 -17.38 -38.56 -14.69
CA CYS A 242 -18.72 -38.08 -15.07
C CYS A 242 -19.79 -38.27 -13.96
N GLU A 243 -19.50 -39.11 -12.97
CA GLU A 243 -20.37 -39.41 -11.83
C GLU A 243 -20.57 -38.21 -10.89
N VAL A 244 -19.66 -37.23 -10.85
CA VAL A 244 -19.76 -36.06 -9.95
C VAL A 244 -20.86 -35.07 -10.38
N ASN A 245 -21.25 -35.06 -11.65
CA ASN A 245 -22.34 -34.22 -12.16
C ASN A 245 -23.74 -34.76 -11.86
N SER A 246 -23.88 -35.99 -11.34
CA SER A 246 -25.18 -36.59 -11.02
C SER A 246 -25.68 -36.33 -9.60
N THR A 247 -24.85 -35.72 -8.74
CA THR A 247 -25.15 -35.44 -7.33
C THR A 247 -25.38 -33.96 -7.00
N LEU A 248 -25.23 -33.05 -7.97
CA LEU A 248 -25.61 -31.65 -7.78
C LEU A 248 -27.09 -31.50 -8.11
N GLN A 249 -27.90 -31.37 -7.07
CA GLN A 249 -29.34 -31.14 -7.18
C GLN A 249 -29.63 -29.85 -7.96
N ASP A 250 -30.46 -30.01 -8.99
CA ASP A 250 -31.16 -28.95 -9.70
C ASP A 250 -31.78 -27.95 -8.71
N SER A 251 -31.32 -26.70 -8.73
CA SER A 251 -32.17 -25.59 -8.37
C SER A 251 -31.77 -24.33 -9.14
N MET A 252 -32.59 -24.05 -10.15
CA MET A 252 -32.77 -22.78 -10.86
C MET A 252 -31.87 -22.49 -12.07
N ALA A 253 -32.25 -23.06 -13.20
CA ALA A 253 -32.39 -22.30 -14.45
C ALA A 253 -33.75 -22.69 -15.08
N PRO A 254 -34.46 -21.79 -15.78
CA PRO A 254 -34.04 -21.33 -17.10
C PRO A 254 -34.39 -19.83 -17.32
N SER A 255 -33.97 -19.08 -18.35
CA SER A 255 -33.58 -19.36 -19.73
C SER A 255 -32.97 -18.08 -20.31
N VAL A 256 -31.74 -18.12 -20.83
CA VAL A 256 -31.29 -17.17 -21.86
C VAL A 256 -30.57 -17.99 -22.94
N PRO A 257 -30.88 -17.81 -24.24
CA PRO A 257 -30.23 -18.56 -25.31
C PRO A 257 -28.75 -18.19 -25.40
N CYS A 258 -27.89 -19.18 -25.59
CA CYS A 258 -26.47 -19.00 -25.87
C CYS A 258 -26.26 -18.08 -27.10
N PRO A 259 -25.43 -17.03 -27.02
CA PRO A 259 -24.86 -16.42 -28.22
C PRO A 259 -23.78 -17.35 -28.81
N GLU A 260 -23.71 -17.38 -30.14
CA GLU A 260 -22.72 -18.12 -30.93
C GLU A 260 -21.25 -17.82 -30.53
N PRO A 261 -20.31 -18.77 -30.77
CA PRO A 261 -18.92 -18.59 -30.42
C PRO A 261 -18.28 -17.45 -31.21
N ASN A 262 -17.76 -16.47 -30.48
CA ASN A 262 -17.05 -15.30 -31.01
C ASN A 262 -15.78 -15.76 -31.78
N PRO A 263 -15.52 -15.28 -33.01
CA PRO A 263 -14.35 -15.67 -33.79
C PRO A 263 -13.02 -15.16 -33.19
N ASP A 264 -11.97 -15.94 -33.43
CA ASP A 264 -10.60 -15.80 -32.94
C ASP A 264 -10.05 -14.36 -33.09
N PRO A 265 -9.63 -13.70 -31.99
CA PRO A 265 -9.19 -12.30 -32.02
C PRO A 265 -7.85 -12.05 -32.73
N PHE A 266 -7.21 -13.06 -33.32
CA PHE A 266 -5.90 -12.93 -33.97
C PHE A 266 -5.91 -13.00 -35.51
N ASP A 267 -7.08 -13.10 -36.16
CA ASP A 267 -7.14 -13.18 -37.63
C ASP A 267 -6.82 -11.86 -38.36
N ASN A 268 -6.86 -10.72 -37.66
CA ASN A 268 -6.58 -9.40 -38.26
C ASN A 268 -5.08 -9.04 -38.36
N LEU A 269 -4.16 -9.93 -38.00
CA LEU A 269 -2.71 -9.68 -38.11
C LEU A 269 -2.04 -10.32 -39.34
N LYS A 270 -2.80 -11.01 -40.21
CA LYS A 270 -2.27 -11.62 -41.45
C LYS A 270 -2.38 -10.73 -42.69
N SER A 271 -2.96 -9.53 -42.60
CA SER A 271 -3.14 -8.63 -43.75
C SER A 271 -2.17 -7.44 -43.78
N LEU A 272 -1.05 -7.50 -43.05
CA LEU A 272 -0.03 -6.43 -43.02
C LEU A 272 1.41 -6.91 -43.30
N LEU A 273 1.55 -7.99 -44.07
CA LEU A 273 2.81 -8.38 -44.72
C LEU A 273 2.61 -8.58 -46.22
#